data_AF-A0A3B3XUU5-F1
#
_entry.id   AF-A0A3B3XUU5-F1
#
_cell.length_a   1.000
_cell.length_b   1.000
_cell.length_c   1.000
_cell.angle_alpha   90.00
_cell.angle_beta   90.00
_cell.angle_gamma   90.00
#
_symmetry.space_group_name_H-M   'P 1'
#
loop_
_entity.id
_entity.type
_entity.pdbx_description
1 polymer ?
#
loop_
_entity_poly.entity_id
_entity_poly.type
_entity_poly.pdbx_seq_one_letter_code
_entity_poly.pdbx_strand_id
1 'polypeptide(L)'
;MPSCSVSLGLLVLLGGVLAYALPFQAISENLKQSHETIATDLGLTQLEVNRDPLFDFVIRTINTSCQRKEDIVLLNATLDVYMRIFSSVRHHKHLLNKLSESKQTEVRENLKNLESKAKELKSRLVCQNQNIEDALSELERIKVDDPMVQKKALAQFLQIYQAASVVAESQAASAK
;
A
#
# COMPACT_ATOMS: atom_id res chain seq x y z
N MET A 1 -33.34 -17.39 -4.32
CA MET A 1 -32.00 -17.83 -4.76
C MET A 1 -31.86 -17.45 -6.23
N PRO A 2 -31.07 -16.42 -6.59
CA PRO A 2 -30.83 -16.14 -8.00
C PRO A 2 -29.59 -16.91 -8.47
N SER A 3 -29.83 -17.71 -9.49
CA SER A 3 -28.87 -18.47 -10.29
C SER A 3 -27.98 -17.52 -11.08
N CYS A 4 -26.66 -17.63 -10.95
CA CYS A 4 -25.70 -16.97 -11.84
C CYS A 4 -25.57 -17.81 -13.12
N SER A 5 -26.34 -17.41 -14.13
CA SER A 5 -26.35 -17.98 -15.47
C SER A 5 -24.96 -17.93 -16.12
N VAL A 6 -24.53 -19.08 -16.64
CA VAL A 6 -23.39 -19.24 -17.54
C VAL A 6 -23.66 -18.44 -18.82
N SER A 7 -22.75 -17.53 -19.19
CA SER A 7 -22.72 -16.93 -20.52
C SER A 7 -21.40 -17.27 -21.19
N LEU A 8 -21.49 -18.08 -22.24
CA LEU A 8 -20.44 -18.35 -23.21
C LEU A 8 -20.42 -17.22 -24.24
N GLY A 9 -19.26 -16.60 -24.43
CA GLY A 9 -18.91 -15.86 -25.65
C GLY A 9 -18.70 -14.35 -25.47
N LEU A 10 -17.44 -13.93 -25.51
CA LEU A 10 -16.87 -13.22 -26.67
C LEU A 10 -15.36 -13.04 -26.47
N LEU A 11 -14.58 -13.48 -27.44
CA LEU A 11 -13.18 -13.09 -27.60
C LEU A 11 -13.18 -11.60 -27.99
N VAL A 12 -12.85 -10.72 -27.05
CA VAL A 12 -12.51 -9.34 -27.38
C VAL A 12 -11.00 -9.18 -27.15
N LEU A 13 -10.29 -9.17 -28.27
CA LEU A 13 -8.95 -8.59 -28.41
C LEU A 13 -9.04 -7.09 -28.06
N LEU A 14 -8.93 -6.76 -26.78
CA LEU A 14 -8.70 -5.39 -26.33
C LEU A 14 -7.29 -5.30 -25.79
N GLY A 15 -6.42 -4.71 -26.60
CA GLY A 15 -5.18 -4.11 -26.15
C GLY A 15 -5.50 -3.05 -25.10
N GLY A 16 -5.37 -3.44 -23.84
CA GLY A 16 -5.25 -2.55 -22.71
C GLY A 16 -3.85 -2.71 -22.15
N VAL A 17 -2.89 -1.97 -22.70
CA VAL A 17 -1.60 -1.75 -22.04
C VAL A 17 -1.92 -0.93 -20.80
N LEU A 18 -2.15 -1.58 -19.67
CA LEU A 18 -2.05 -0.93 -18.36
C LEU A 18 -0.55 -0.76 -18.09
N ALA A 19 0.05 0.23 -18.75
CA ALA A 19 1.26 0.84 -18.24
C ALA A 19 0.88 1.51 -16.91
N TYR A 20 1.08 0.80 -15.80
CA TYR A 20 1.14 1.43 -14.48
C TYR A 20 2.45 2.24 -14.41
N ALA A 21 2.53 3.30 -15.19
CA ALA A 21 3.43 4.40 -14.94
C ALA A 21 2.63 5.42 -14.12
N LEU A 22 2.45 5.13 -12.83
CA LEU A 22 2.10 6.19 -11.89
C LEU A 22 3.40 6.57 -11.18
N PRO A 23 3.99 7.75 -11.46
CA PRO A 23 4.76 8.41 -10.43
C PRO A 23 3.74 8.79 -9.36
N PHE A 24 3.42 7.85 -8.47
CA PHE A 24 2.66 8.19 -7.28
C PHE A 24 3.51 9.22 -6.54
N GLN A 25 3.06 10.47 -6.49
CA GLN A 25 3.27 11.26 -5.29
C GLN A 25 2.66 10.44 -4.15
N ALA A 26 3.45 9.53 -3.57
CA ALA A 26 2.99 8.52 -2.63
C ALA A 26 2.36 9.17 -1.38
N ILE A 27 2.69 10.45 -1.15
CA ILE A 27 2.19 11.33 -0.13
C ILE A 27 1.40 12.45 -0.84
N SER A 28 0.12 12.60 -0.53
CA SER A 28 -0.68 13.70 -1.07
C SER A 28 -0.32 15.02 -0.38
N GLU A 29 -0.47 16.15 -1.09
CA GLU A 29 -0.20 17.49 -0.52
C GLU A 29 -1.04 17.76 0.74
N ASN A 30 -2.29 17.30 0.77
CA ASN A 30 -3.14 17.40 1.96
C ASN A 30 -2.58 16.60 3.15
N LEU A 31 -2.03 15.40 2.91
CA LEU A 31 -1.41 14.58 3.95
C LEU A 31 -0.14 15.25 4.49
N LYS A 32 0.67 15.81 3.59
CA LYS A 32 1.87 16.57 3.92
C LYS A 32 1.54 17.80 4.75
N GLN A 33 0.57 18.60 4.33
CA GLN A 33 0.13 19.79 5.05
C GLN A 33 -0.39 19.45 6.45
N SER A 34 -1.26 18.44 6.58
CA SER A 34 -1.73 17.99 7.90
C SER A 34 -0.57 17.56 8.80
N HIS A 35 0.46 16.91 8.26
CA HIS A 35 1.65 16.51 8.99
C HIS A 35 2.51 17.71 9.41
N GLU A 36 2.77 18.66 8.51
CA GLU A 36 3.58 19.86 8.79
C GLU A 36 2.96 20.75 9.86
N THR A 37 1.62 20.92 9.85
CA THR A 37 0.89 21.65 10.89
C THR A 37 1.09 21.02 12.27
N ILE A 38 0.88 19.69 12.40
CA ILE A 38 1.08 19.02 13.69
C ILE A 38 2.55 18.97 14.11
N ALA A 39 3.49 18.92 13.15
CA ALA A 39 4.92 18.88 13.44
C ALA A 39 5.38 20.16 14.13
N THR A 40 4.87 21.30 13.66
CA THR A 40 5.16 22.61 14.24
C THR A 40 4.53 22.74 15.63
N ASP A 41 3.24 22.41 15.76
CA ASP A 41 2.50 22.60 17.00
C ASP A 41 2.94 21.66 18.12
N LEU A 42 3.33 20.44 17.79
CA LEU A 42 3.74 19.43 18.76
C LEU A 42 5.26 19.36 18.94
N GLY A 43 6.02 20.20 18.24
CA GLY A 43 7.49 20.24 18.33
C GLY A 43 8.16 18.96 17.85
N LEU A 44 7.61 18.29 16.84
CA LEU A 44 8.12 16.99 16.35
C LEU A 44 9.52 17.10 15.70
N THR A 45 9.94 18.31 15.36
CA THR A 45 11.29 18.61 14.82
C THR A 45 12.35 18.82 15.90
N GLN A 46 11.99 18.75 17.19
CA GLN A 46 12.95 18.88 18.28
C GLN A 46 13.95 17.72 18.26
N LEU A 47 15.21 18.02 18.60
CA LEU A 47 16.31 17.04 18.56
C LEU A 47 16.03 15.82 19.46
N GLU A 48 15.45 16.05 20.63
CA GLU A 48 15.11 15.00 21.60
C GLU A 48 14.12 13.98 21.03
N VAL A 49 13.18 14.42 20.18
CA VAL A 49 12.19 13.55 19.53
C VAL A 49 12.84 12.66 18.47
N ASN A 50 13.92 13.13 17.84
CA ASN A 50 14.55 12.46 16.69
C ASN A 50 15.75 11.57 17.07
N ARG A 51 16.16 11.55 18.34
CA ARG A 51 17.37 10.85 18.78
C ARG A 51 17.25 9.33 18.70
N ASP A 52 16.09 8.78 19.06
CA ASP A 52 15.84 7.34 19.16
C ASP A 52 14.52 6.99 18.43
N PRO A 53 14.55 6.85 17.09
CA PRO A 53 13.34 6.66 16.30
C PRO A 53 12.68 5.29 16.57
N LEU A 54 11.37 5.32 16.83
CA LEU A 54 10.61 4.12 17.25
C LEU A 54 10.37 3.10 16.14
N PHE A 55 10.38 3.52 14.88
CA PHE A 55 9.98 2.67 13.73
C PHE A 55 11.11 2.41 12.72
N ASP A 56 12.33 2.84 13.00
CA ASP A 56 13.48 2.64 12.09
C ASP A 56 13.74 1.17 11.76
N PHE A 57 13.45 0.27 12.71
CA PHE A 57 13.57 -1.16 12.48
C PHE A 57 12.59 -1.66 11.39
N VAL A 58 11.39 -1.08 11.29
CA VAL A 58 10.40 -1.41 10.27
C VAL A 58 10.93 -1.01 8.89
N ILE A 59 11.41 0.23 8.77
CA ILE A 59 11.98 0.75 7.53
C ILE A 59 13.17 -0.08 7.08
N ARG A 60 14.09 -0.39 8.00
CA ARG A 60 15.25 -1.23 7.71
C ARG A 60 14.83 -2.62 7.23
N THR A 61 13.88 -3.25 7.92
CA THR A 61 13.39 -4.59 7.57
C THR A 61 12.84 -4.62 6.15
N ILE A 62 11.95 -3.68 5.81
CA ILE A 62 11.33 -3.57 4.47
C ILE A 62 12.40 -3.33 3.40
N ASN A 63 13.35 -2.43 3.65
CA ASN A 63 14.39 -2.10 2.66
C ASN A 63 15.34 -3.28 2.38
N THR A 64 15.50 -4.20 3.34
CA THR A 64 16.33 -5.40 3.17
C THR A 64 15.54 -6.64 2.76
N SER A 65 14.22 -6.56 2.73
CA SER A 65 13.34 -7.69 2.45
C SER A 65 13.17 -7.91 0.95
N CYS A 66 13.16 -9.17 0.53
CA CYS A 66 12.68 -9.58 -0.79
C CYS A 66 11.28 -10.20 -0.72
N GLN A 67 10.66 -10.15 0.47
CA GLN A 67 9.50 -10.91 0.87
C GLN A 67 8.29 -9.97 0.96
N ARG A 68 7.71 -9.68 -0.21
CA ARG A 68 6.63 -8.68 -0.35
C ARG A 68 5.41 -8.97 0.54
N LYS A 69 5.09 -10.25 0.77
CA LYS A 69 3.95 -10.66 1.60
C LYS A 69 4.20 -10.30 3.07
N GLU A 70 5.36 -10.66 3.59
CA GLU A 70 5.80 -10.36 4.94
C GLU A 70 5.89 -8.85 5.17
N ASP A 71 6.37 -8.09 4.18
CA ASP A 71 6.42 -6.62 4.21
C ASP A 71 5.02 -6.01 4.34
N ILE A 72 4.04 -6.53 3.58
CA ILE A 72 2.65 -6.07 3.65
C ILE A 72 2.07 -6.34 5.05
N VAL A 73 2.33 -7.51 5.63
CA VAL A 73 1.87 -7.85 6.98
C VAL A 73 2.48 -6.91 8.02
N LEU A 74 3.79 -6.66 7.93
CA LEU A 74 4.51 -5.75 8.82
C LEU A 74 4.00 -4.30 8.71
N LEU A 75 3.81 -3.80 7.49
CA LEU A 75 3.27 -2.46 7.25
C LEU A 75 1.83 -2.33 7.75
N ASN A 76 0.99 -3.34 7.53
CA ASN A 76 -0.37 -3.36 8.02
C ASN A 76 -0.42 -3.26 9.56
N ALA A 77 0.38 -4.07 10.26
CA ALA A 77 0.50 -3.99 11.71
C ALA A 77 1.05 -2.64 12.19
N THR A 78 2.00 -2.06 11.44
CA THR A 78 2.56 -0.73 11.74
C THR A 78 1.51 0.37 11.62
N LEU A 79 0.66 0.33 10.58
CA LEU A 79 -0.46 1.26 10.42
C LEU A 79 -1.49 1.13 11.56
N ASP A 80 -1.73 -0.09 12.07
CA ASP A 80 -2.57 -0.30 13.26
C ASP A 80 -1.99 0.34 14.52
N VAL A 81 -0.66 0.35 14.67
CA VAL A 81 0.00 1.08 15.77
C VAL A 81 -0.22 2.60 15.59
N TYR A 82 0.00 3.15 14.40
CA TYR A 82 -0.21 4.58 14.14
C TYR A 82 -1.65 5.02 14.40
N MET A 83 -2.65 4.27 13.95
CA MET A 83 -4.06 4.59 14.22
C MET A 83 -4.36 4.61 15.73
N ARG A 84 -3.80 3.67 16.49
CA ARG A 84 -3.92 3.67 17.96
C ARG A 84 -3.24 4.86 18.60
N ILE A 85 -2.05 5.26 18.12
CA ILE A 85 -1.35 6.46 18.60
C ILE A 85 -2.18 7.72 18.30
N PHE A 86 -2.65 7.90 17.07
CA PHE A 86 -3.47 9.07 16.69
C PHE A 86 -4.76 9.14 17.51
N SER A 87 -5.44 8.02 17.70
CA SER A 87 -6.61 7.94 18.59
C SER A 87 -6.24 8.28 20.03
N SER A 88 -5.16 7.71 20.56
CA SER A 88 -4.69 7.97 21.93
C SER A 88 -4.36 9.44 22.16
N VAL A 89 -3.63 10.11 21.26
CA VAL A 89 -3.31 11.54 21.37
C VAL A 89 -4.57 12.40 21.32
N ARG A 90 -5.57 12.02 20.50
CA ARG A 90 -6.86 12.73 20.47
C ARG A 90 -7.62 12.55 21.78
N HIS A 91 -7.66 11.36 22.39
CA HIS A 91 -8.48 11.12 23.57
C HIS A 91 -7.78 11.47 24.90
N HIS A 92 -6.48 11.25 24.99
CA HIS A 92 -5.67 11.53 26.17
C HIS A 92 -4.98 12.89 26.00
N LYS A 93 -5.49 13.92 26.68
CA LYS A 93 -5.07 15.32 26.47
C LYS A 93 -3.62 15.65 26.91
N HIS A 94 -2.80 14.70 27.31
CA HIS A 94 -1.45 14.98 27.84
C HIS A 94 -0.56 15.74 26.85
N LEU A 95 -0.58 15.37 25.56
CA LEU A 95 0.15 16.06 24.50
C LEU A 95 -0.51 17.40 24.12
N LEU A 96 -1.85 17.42 24.11
CA LEU A 96 -2.65 18.55 23.63
C LEU A 96 -2.84 19.67 24.66
N ASN A 97 -2.77 19.36 25.97
CA ASN A 97 -3.00 20.31 27.06
C ASN A 97 -2.01 21.48 27.08
N LYS A 98 -0.87 21.34 26.40
CA LYS A 98 0.15 22.39 26.26
C LYS A 98 -0.24 23.44 25.20
N LEU A 99 -1.29 23.19 24.42
CA LEU A 99 -1.74 24.04 23.32
C LEU A 99 -2.98 24.85 23.72
N SER A 100 -3.20 25.98 23.04
CA SER A 100 -4.45 26.74 23.13
C SER A 100 -5.63 25.90 22.60
N GLU A 101 -6.86 26.18 23.04
CA GLU A 101 -8.06 25.42 22.63
C GLU A 101 -8.27 25.39 21.11
N SER A 102 -7.98 26.49 20.43
CA SER A 102 -8.01 26.58 18.97
C SER A 102 -7.02 25.59 18.32
N LYS A 103 -5.76 25.59 18.76
CA LYS A 103 -4.75 24.64 18.26
C LYS A 103 -5.06 23.19 18.63
N GLN A 104 -5.61 22.95 19.82
CA GLN A 104 -6.05 21.60 20.18
C GLN A 104 -7.11 21.06 19.22
N THR A 105 -8.02 21.92 18.78
CA THR A 105 -9.08 21.55 17.82
C THR A 105 -8.47 21.24 16.45
N GLU A 106 -7.59 22.10 15.94
CA GLU A 106 -6.88 21.90 14.67
C GLU A 106 -6.04 20.62 14.66
N VAL A 107 -5.25 20.38 15.71
CA VAL A 107 -4.44 19.15 15.83
C VAL A 107 -5.32 17.90 15.86
N ARG A 108 -6.49 17.95 16.52
CA ARG A 108 -7.44 16.81 16.55
C ARG A 108 -8.00 16.49 15.16
N GLU A 109 -8.31 17.51 14.36
CA GLU A 109 -8.80 17.35 12.99
C GLU A 109 -7.71 16.78 12.08
N ASN A 110 -6.49 17.32 12.17
CA ASN A 110 -5.35 16.81 11.41
C ASN A 110 -5.03 15.34 11.78
N LEU A 111 -5.01 14.98 13.06
CA LEU A 111 -4.84 13.59 13.50
C LEU A 111 -5.97 12.67 12.99
N LYS A 112 -7.21 13.16 12.91
CA LYS A 112 -8.33 12.41 12.33
C LYS A 112 -8.14 12.19 10.82
N ASN A 113 -7.61 13.19 10.11
CA ASN A 113 -7.28 13.06 8.69
C ASN A 113 -6.16 12.03 8.46
N LEU A 114 -5.08 12.11 9.23
CA LEU A 114 -3.97 11.14 9.20
C LEU A 114 -4.47 9.71 9.47
N GLU A 115 -5.35 9.52 10.45
CA GLU A 115 -5.95 8.21 10.73
C GLU A 115 -6.81 7.69 9.57
N SER A 116 -7.61 8.56 8.94
CA SER A 116 -8.40 8.21 7.75
C SER A 116 -7.50 7.74 6.60
N LYS A 117 -6.39 8.45 6.37
CA LYS A 117 -5.41 8.11 5.33
C LYS A 117 -4.67 6.81 5.62
N ALA A 118 -4.35 6.53 6.88
CA ALA A 118 -3.81 5.25 7.30
C ALA A 118 -4.78 4.09 7.03
N LYS A 119 -6.09 4.27 7.30
CA LYS A 119 -7.14 3.28 6.99
C LYS A 119 -7.27 3.01 5.49
N GLU A 120 -7.27 4.07 4.69
CA GLU A 120 -7.32 3.98 3.22
C GLU A 120 -6.13 3.19 2.68
N LEU A 121 -4.91 3.51 3.14
CA LEU A 121 -3.69 2.82 2.73
C LEU A 121 -3.71 1.34 3.16
N LYS A 122 -4.12 1.07 4.40
CA LYS A 122 -4.26 -0.31 4.91
C LYS A 122 -5.23 -1.14 4.05
N SER A 123 -6.40 -0.58 3.72
CA SER A 123 -7.39 -1.26 2.86
C SER A 123 -6.78 -1.62 1.50
N ARG A 124 -6.05 -0.68 0.87
CA ARG A 124 -5.36 -0.92 -0.40
C ARG A 124 -4.30 -2.03 -0.29
N LEU A 125 -3.50 -2.04 0.77
CA LEU A 125 -2.46 -3.06 0.99
C LEU A 125 -3.07 -4.46 1.10
N VAL A 126 -4.16 -4.61 1.85
CA VAL A 126 -4.86 -5.89 2.02
C VAL A 126 -5.44 -6.38 0.70
N CYS A 127 -6.14 -5.52 -0.05
CA CYS A 127 -6.71 -5.89 -1.35
C CYS A 127 -5.64 -6.31 -2.36
N GLN A 128 -4.50 -5.61 -2.40
CA GLN A 128 -3.40 -5.97 -3.29
C GLN A 128 -2.79 -7.33 -2.93
N ASN A 129 -2.60 -7.63 -1.64
CA ASN A 129 -2.07 -8.92 -1.21
C ASN A 129 -3.01 -10.07 -1.59
N GLN A 130 -4.32 -9.90 -1.34
CA GLN A 130 -5.30 -10.93 -1.64
C GLN A 130 -5.39 -11.24 -3.14
N ASN A 131 -5.38 -10.21 -3.99
CA ASN A 131 -5.37 -10.40 -5.45
C ASN A 131 -4.14 -11.17 -5.94
N ILE A 132 -2.97 -10.95 -5.31
CA ILE A 132 -1.73 -11.68 -5.66
C ILE A 132 -1.82 -13.14 -5.18
N GLU A 133 -2.31 -13.38 -3.96
CA GLU A 133 -2.48 -14.74 -3.42
C GLU A 133 -3.47 -15.57 -4.25
N ASP A 134 -4.57 -14.96 -4.69
CA ASP A 134 -5.54 -15.60 -5.57
C ASP A 134 -4.90 -15.94 -6.93
N ALA A 135 -4.15 -15.01 -7.53
CA ALA A 135 -3.45 -15.26 -8.80
C ALA A 135 -2.39 -16.36 -8.69
N LEU A 136 -1.61 -16.39 -7.60
CA LEU A 136 -0.63 -17.45 -7.35
C LEU A 136 -1.31 -18.82 -7.17
N SER A 137 -2.42 -18.86 -6.43
CA SER A 137 -3.21 -20.09 -6.25
C SER A 137 -3.77 -20.62 -7.56
N GLU A 138 -4.19 -19.73 -8.48
CA GLU A 138 -4.64 -20.13 -9.81
C GLU A 138 -3.50 -20.68 -10.68
N LEU A 139 -2.28 -20.12 -10.56
CA LEU A 139 -1.10 -20.64 -11.26
C LEU A 139 -0.74 -22.05 -10.78
N GLU A 140 -0.82 -22.32 -9.46
CA GLU A 140 -0.55 -23.65 -8.89
C GLU A 140 -1.55 -24.72 -9.36
N ARG A 141 -2.76 -24.32 -9.75
CA ARG A 141 -3.80 -25.22 -10.26
C ARG A 141 -3.63 -25.60 -11.73
N ILE A 142 -2.67 -25.00 -12.44
CA ILE A 142 -2.43 -25.26 -13.86
C ILE A 142 -1.88 -26.68 -14.05
N LYS A 143 -2.62 -27.50 -14.80
CA LYS A 143 -2.21 -28.86 -15.17
C LYS A 143 -1.21 -28.82 -16.33
N VAL A 144 0.07 -28.66 -16.02
CA VAL A 144 1.14 -28.46 -17.03
C VAL A 144 1.29 -29.61 -18.03
N ASP A 145 0.86 -30.82 -17.67
CA ASP A 145 0.92 -32.00 -18.52
C ASP A 145 -0.30 -32.15 -19.46
N ASP A 146 -1.34 -31.33 -19.28
CA ASP A 146 -2.52 -31.36 -20.15
C ASP A 146 -2.19 -30.74 -21.53
N PRO A 147 -2.35 -31.48 -22.65
CA PRO A 147 -1.98 -30.99 -23.98
C PRO A 147 -2.73 -29.73 -24.44
N MET A 148 -3.95 -29.51 -23.93
CA MET A 148 -4.73 -28.30 -24.26
C MET A 148 -4.24 -27.10 -23.45
N VAL A 149 -3.91 -27.30 -22.17
CA VAL A 149 -3.27 -26.28 -21.33
C VAL A 149 -1.94 -25.84 -21.93
N GLN A 150 -1.10 -26.77 -22.39
CA GLN A 150 0.16 -26.46 -23.07
C GLN A 150 -0.05 -25.57 -24.30
N LYS A 151 -1.02 -25.90 -25.17
CA LYS A 151 -1.35 -25.08 -26.34
C LYS A 151 -1.80 -23.67 -25.95
N LYS A 152 -2.63 -23.53 -24.91
CA LYS A 152 -3.07 -22.22 -24.40
C LYS A 152 -1.91 -21.41 -23.84
N ALA A 153 -1.03 -22.03 -23.06
CA ALA A 153 0.15 -21.38 -22.51
C ALA A 153 1.08 -20.87 -23.62
N LEU A 154 1.35 -21.70 -24.63
CA LEU A 154 2.16 -21.32 -25.79
C LEU A 154 1.53 -20.17 -26.58
N ALA A 155 0.21 -20.16 -26.74
CA ALA A 155 -0.49 -19.07 -27.43
C ALA A 155 -0.38 -17.71 -26.70
N GLN A 156 -0.21 -17.72 -25.37
CA GLN A 156 -0.12 -16.50 -24.55
C GLN A 156 1.33 -16.11 -24.21
N PHE A 157 2.32 -16.94 -24.53
CA PHE A 157 3.71 -16.75 -24.08
C PHE A 157 4.29 -15.38 -24.45
N LEU A 158 4.09 -14.91 -25.69
CA LEU A 158 4.62 -13.61 -26.13
C LEU A 158 4.05 -12.44 -25.30
N GLN A 159 2.78 -12.51 -24.91
CA GLN A 159 2.13 -11.48 -24.10
C GLN A 159 2.73 -11.44 -22.69
N ILE A 160 2.95 -12.63 -22.09
CA ILE A 160 3.59 -12.75 -20.77
C ILE A 160 5.04 -12.26 -20.83
N TYR A 161 5.80 -12.64 -21.86
CA TYR A 161 7.18 -12.21 -22.04
C TYR A 161 7.29 -10.67 -22.18
N GLN A 162 6.39 -10.06 -22.96
CA GLN A 162 6.32 -8.61 -23.11
C GLN A 162 6.01 -7.92 -21.78
N ALA A 163 5.01 -8.42 -21.03
CA ALA A 163 4.67 -7.88 -19.71
C ALA A 163 5.85 -7.99 -18.73
N ALA A 164 6.54 -9.13 -18.71
CA ALA A 164 7.72 -9.35 -17.86
C ALA A 164 8.87 -8.40 -18.22
N SER A 165 9.10 -8.16 -19.52
CA SER A 165 10.15 -7.25 -19.99
C SER A 165 9.93 -5.81 -19.53
N VAL A 166 8.69 -5.31 -19.63
CA VAL A 166 8.32 -3.96 -19.15
C VAL A 166 8.58 -3.81 -17.64
N VAL A 167 8.22 -4.83 -16.85
CA VAL A 167 8.47 -4.81 -15.40
C VAL A 167 9.98 -4.78 -15.12
N ALA A 168 10.77 -5.60 -15.80
CA ALA A 168 12.23 -5.63 -15.63
C ALA A 168 12.89 -4.27 -15.95
N GLU A 169 12.47 -3.63 -17.04
CA GLU A 169 12.97 -2.30 -17.43
C GLU A 169 12.61 -1.22 -16.41
N SER A 170 11.38 -1.25 -15.87
CA SER A 170 10.95 -0.28 -14.84
C SER A 170 11.77 -0.39 -13.55
N GLN A 171 12.17 -1.61 -13.17
CA GLN A 171 13.01 -1.84 -11.99
C GLN A 171 14.44 -1.35 -12.21
N ALA A 172 14.99 -1.54 -13.41
CA ALA A 172 16.32 -1.04 -13.76
C ALA A 172 16.37 0.50 -13.81
N ALA A 173 15.28 1.16 -14.22
CA ALA A 173 15.18 2.62 -14.24
C ALA A 173 15.07 3.23 -12.84
N SER A 174 14.44 2.53 -11.88
CA SER A 174 14.29 3.00 -10.50
C SER A 174 15.56 2.84 -9.64
N ALA A 175 16.59 2.16 -10.16
CA ALA A 175 17.85 1.88 -9.46
C ALA A 175 19.03 2.78 -9.89
N LYS A 176 18.80 3.73 -10.80
CA LYS A 176 19.76 4.76 -11.24
C LYS A 176 19.43 6.11 -10.61
#